data_AF-A0A7Z8E171-F1
#
_entry.id   AF-A0A7Z8E171-F1
#
_cell.length_a   1.000
_cell.length_b   1.000
_cell.length_c   1.000
_cell.angle_alpha   90.00
_cell.angle_beta   90.00
_cell.angle_gamma   90.00
#
_symmetry.space_group_name_H-M   'P 1'
#
loop_
_entity.id
_entity.type
_entity.pdbx_description
1 polymer ?
#
loop_
_entity_poly.entity_id
_entity_poly.type
_entity_poly.pdbx_seq_one_letter_code
_entity_poly.pdbx_strand_id
1 'polypeptide(L)'
;NDYDTFVDMKEHGRHYLDNHNYKDIHMPNNTHTGFWMCIFMTIGGFFLIFETIIPALICLVGVFGTMIYQSFVQDHGYHIPASEVAENEARLREARIKEREAVSHES
;
A
#
# COMPACT_ATOMS: atom_id res chain seq x y z
N ASN A 1 4.50 -16.20 23.19
CA ASN A 1 5.14 -16.32 21.87
C ASN A 1 4.10 -16.94 20.98
N ASP A 2 3.20 -16.10 20.48
CA ASP A 2 2.06 -16.57 19.71
C ASP A 2 2.34 -16.37 18.23
N TYR A 3 2.28 -17.45 17.47
CA TYR A 3 2.46 -17.41 16.03
C TYR A 3 1.23 -16.77 15.35
N ASP A 4 0.09 -16.72 16.05
CA ASP A 4 -1.14 -16.12 15.58
C ASP A 4 -1.73 -15.16 16.63
N THR A 5 -1.29 -13.90 16.55
CA THR A 5 -1.80 -12.83 17.41
C THR A 5 -3.30 -12.58 17.28
N PHE A 6 -3.93 -12.96 16.16
CA PHE A 6 -5.35 -12.75 15.95
C PHE A 6 -6.20 -13.82 16.65
N VAL A 7 -5.76 -15.08 16.64
CA VAL A 7 -6.40 -16.17 17.39
C VAL A 7 -6.28 -15.94 18.90
N ASP A 8 -5.10 -15.59 19.39
CA ASP A 8 -4.87 -15.23 20.80
C ASP A 8 -5.87 -14.20 21.32
N MET A 9 -6.05 -13.11 20.56
CA MET A 9 -6.95 -12.03 20.94
C MET A 9 -8.39 -12.52 21.09
N LYS A 10 -8.88 -13.34 20.15
CA LYS A 10 -10.25 -13.89 20.22
C LYS A 10 -10.46 -14.81 21.41
N GLU A 11 -9.51 -15.69 21.72
CA GLU A 11 -9.59 -16.60 22.86
C GLU A 11 -9.65 -15.84 24.18
N HIS A 12 -8.87 -14.77 24.29
CA HIS A 12 -8.86 -13.88 25.46
C HIS A 12 -9.99 -12.83 25.44
N GLY A 13 -10.93 -12.92 24.50
CA GLY A 13 -12.05 -11.97 24.38
C GLY A 13 -11.64 -10.54 24.04
N ARG A 14 -10.39 -10.32 23.61
CA ARG A 14 -9.86 -9.02 23.15
C ARG A 14 -10.08 -8.87 21.66
N HIS A 15 -10.18 -7.63 21.20
CA HIS A 15 -10.31 -7.33 19.81
C HIS A 15 -9.34 -6.24 19.35
N TYR A 16 -8.83 -6.32 18.12
CA TYR A 16 -7.96 -5.29 17.52
C TYR A 16 -8.61 -3.90 17.38
N LEU A 17 -9.92 -3.79 17.64
CA LEU A 17 -10.66 -2.52 17.60
C LEU A 17 -10.89 -1.97 19.01
N ASP A 18 -10.36 -2.59 20.07
CA ASP A 18 -10.57 -2.12 21.44
C ASP A 18 -9.57 -1.03 21.84
N ASN A 19 -8.57 -0.75 21.00
CA ASN A 19 -7.58 0.30 21.23
C ASN A 19 -8.05 1.61 20.59
N HIS A 20 -8.10 2.69 21.38
CA HIS A 20 -8.56 4.02 20.94
C HIS A 20 -7.43 5.05 20.89
N ASN A 21 -6.18 4.61 20.99
CA ASN A 21 -5.02 5.52 20.98
C ASN A 21 -4.58 5.81 19.55
N TYR A 22 -5.29 6.72 18.89
CA TYR A 22 -5.00 7.15 17.53
C TYR A 22 -3.88 8.19 17.47
N LYS A 23 -2.99 8.02 16.50
CA LYS A 23 -1.91 8.95 16.20
C LYS A 23 -1.92 9.26 14.72
N ASP A 24 -1.36 10.42 14.37
CA ASP A 24 -1.22 10.79 12.96
C ASP A 24 -0.32 9.78 12.25
N ILE A 25 -0.81 9.27 11.11
CA ILE A 25 -0.11 8.25 10.33
C ILE A 25 0.54 8.94 9.15
N HIS A 26 1.87 8.88 9.09
CA HIS A 26 2.62 9.30 7.91
C HIS A 26 2.56 8.20 6.85
N MET A 27 2.11 8.53 5.64
CA MET A 27 2.00 7.60 4.52
C MET A 27 2.80 8.13 3.31
N PRO A 28 3.55 7.28 2.61
CA PRO A 28 4.20 7.66 1.36
C PRO A 28 3.16 7.89 0.25
N ASN A 29 3.49 8.77 -0.68
CA ASN A 29 2.67 9.06 -1.85
C ASN A 29 2.86 8.03 -2.96
N ASN A 30 1.88 7.97 -3.87
CA ASN A 30 1.94 7.12 -5.06
C ASN A 30 2.90 7.72 -6.09
N THR A 31 3.77 6.89 -6.68
CA THR A 31 4.68 7.29 -7.76
C THR A 31 4.41 6.50 -9.04
N HIS A 32 4.34 7.20 -10.17
CA HIS A 32 4.18 6.59 -11.50
C HIS A 32 5.51 6.22 -12.15
N THR A 33 6.65 6.54 -11.53
CA THR A 33 7.96 6.35 -12.17
C THR A 33 8.28 4.88 -12.41
N GLY A 34 7.89 3.99 -11.49
CA GLY A 34 8.07 2.54 -11.68
C GLY A 34 7.35 2.00 -12.92
N PHE A 35 6.16 2.51 -13.23
CA PHE A 35 5.41 2.11 -14.43
C PHE A 35 6.16 2.47 -15.72
N TRP A 36 6.68 3.70 -15.82
CA TRP A 36 7.46 4.13 -16.97
C TRP A 36 8.78 3.37 -17.10
N MET A 37 9.44 3.08 -15.97
CA MET A 37 10.67 2.30 -15.96
C MET A 37 10.43 0.88 -16.50
N CYS A 38 9.33 0.23 -16.11
CA CYS A 38 8.95 -1.08 -16.64
C CYS A 38 8.70 -1.05 -18.15
N ILE A 39 7.99 -0.04 -18.67
CA ILE A 39 7.75 0.09 -20.12
C ILE A 39 9.07 0.15 -20.90
N PHE A 40 10.01 1.00 -20.47
CA PHE A 40 11.30 1.11 -21.13
C PHE A 40 12.11 -0.19 -21.05
N MET A 41 12.05 -0.91 -19.92
CA MET A 41 12.70 -2.22 -19.76
C MET A 41 12.06 -3.29 -20.65
N THR A 42 10.73 -3.35 -20.75
CA THR A 42 10.02 -4.31 -21.58
C THR A 42 10.31 -4.07 -23.06
N ILE A 43 10.18 -2.83 -23.54
CA ILE A 43 10.43 -2.48 -24.94
C ILE A 43 11.93 -2.64 -25.28
N GLY A 44 12.82 -2.18 -24.39
CA GLY A 44 14.26 -2.34 -24.57
C GLY A 44 14.70 -3.81 -24.62
N GLY A 45 14.19 -4.63 -23.70
CA GLY A 45 14.42 -6.08 -23.69
C GLY A 45 13.90 -6.77 -24.95
N PHE A 46 12.71 -6.38 -25.43
CA PHE A 46 12.16 -6.88 -26.68
C PHE A 46 13.08 -6.61 -27.88
N PHE A 47 13.57 -5.37 -28.03
CA PHE A 47 14.46 -5.04 -29.15
C PHE A 47 15.84 -5.70 -29.08
N LEU A 48 16.34 -6.00 -27.88
CA LEU A 48 17.58 -6.77 -27.71
C LEU A 48 17.45 -8.21 -28.24
N ILE A 49 16.26 -8.83 -28.13
CA ILE A 49 16.03 -10.18 -28.66
C ILE A 49 16.15 -10.22 -30.19
N PHE A 50 15.68 -9.18 -30.88
CA PHE A 50 15.71 -9.09 -32.35
C PHE A 50 16.98 -8.41 -32.89
N GLU A 51 18.07 -8.34 -32.11
CA GLU A 51 19.35 -7.71 -32.49
C GLU A 51 19.21 -6.25 -32.94
N THR A 52 18.10 -5.58 -32.61
CA THR A 52 17.83 -4.22 -33.06
C THR A 52 18.42 -3.24 -32.04
N ILE A 53 19.73 -3.00 -32.14
CA ILE A 53 20.51 -2.31 -31.10
C ILE A 53 20.12 -0.83 -30.94
N ILE A 54 19.79 -0.13 -32.03
CA ILE A 54 19.46 1.30 -32.00
C ILE A 54 18.27 1.61 -31.06
N PRO A 55 17.07 1.04 -31.24
CA PRO A 55 15.94 1.28 -30.34
C PRO A 55 16.18 0.72 -28.93
N ALA A 56 16.94 -0.39 -28.79
CA ALA A 56 17.33 -0.89 -27.48
C ALA A 56 18.17 0.13 -26.69
N LEU A 57 19.13 0.80 -27.34
CA LEU A 57 19.96 1.83 -26.72
C LEU A 57 19.12 3.07 -26.32
N ILE A 58 18.15 3.46 -27.15
CA ILE A 58 17.22 4.56 -26.82
C ILE A 58 16.40 4.21 -25.57
N CYS A 59 15.89 2.98 -25.48
CA CYS A 59 15.16 2.51 -24.31
C CYS A 59 16.05 2.47 -23.06
N LEU A 60 17.32 2.07 -23.20
CA LEU A 60 18.29 2.08 -22.12
C LEU A 60 18.52 3.50 -21.58
N VAL A 61 18.66 4.48 -22.46
CA VAL A 61 18.73 5.90 -22.07
C VAL A 61 17.43 6.33 -21.38
N GLY A 62 16.26 5.85 -21.82
CA GLY A 62 14.98 6.06 -21.14
C GLY A 62 14.95 5.51 -19.70
N VAL A 63 15.51 4.33 -19.46
CA VAL A 63 15.65 3.75 -18.11
C VAL A 63 16.56 4.62 -17.24
N PHE A 64 17.74 5.01 -17.72
CA PHE A 64 18.63 5.89 -16.96
C PHE A 64 18.02 7.28 -16.73
N GLY A 65 17.31 7.82 -17.72
CA GLY A 65 16.60 9.10 -17.62
C GLY A 65 15.53 9.09 -16.53
N THR A 66 14.70 8.04 -16.50
CA THR A 66 13.68 7.88 -15.44
C THR A 66 14.28 7.63 -14.07
N MET A 67 15.39 6.91 -13.98
CA MET A 67 16.14 6.71 -12.73
C MET A 67 16.72 8.03 -12.18
N ILE A 68 17.35 8.82 -13.04
CA ILE A 68 17.89 10.13 -12.68
C ILE A 68 16.76 11.04 -12.23
N TYR A 69 15.66 11.10 -13.00
CA TYR A 69 14.48 11.87 -12.64
C TYR A 69 13.96 11.48 -11.24
N GLN A 70 13.78 10.18 -10.97
CA GLN A 70 13.30 9.70 -9.67
C GLN A 70 14.25 10.06 -8.52
N SER A 71 15.56 10.12 -8.77
CA SER A 71 16.54 10.52 -7.75
C SER A 71 16.39 11.97 -7.31
N PHE A 72 15.85 12.84 -8.15
CA PHE A 72 15.62 14.26 -7.83
C PHE A 72 14.23 14.54 -7.29
N VAL A 73 13.28 13.62 -7.45
CA VAL A 73 11.93 13.75 -6.88
C VAL A 73 12.01 13.65 -5.36
N GLN A 74 11.76 14.78 -4.69
CA GLN A 74 11.62 14.87 -3.24
C GLN A 74 10.15 14.72 -2.89
N ASP A 75 9.76 13.54 -2.44
CA ASP A 75 8.39 13.27 -2.00
C ASP A 75 8.39 13.00 -0.49
N HIS A 76 7.77 13.89 0.27
CA HIS A 76 7.78 13.85 1.73
C HIS A 76 6.57 13.09 2.30
N GLY A 77 5.76 12.45 1.45
CA GLY A 77 4.54 11.77 1.88
C GLY A 77 3.46 12.72 2.40
N TYR A 78 2.39 12.16 2.95
CA TYR A 78 1.28 12.90 3.53
C TYR A 78 0.93 12.33 4.91
N HIS A 79 0.22 13.14 5.71
CA HIS A 79 -0.25 12.72 7.03
C HIS A 79 -1.76 12.50 7.00
N ILE A 80 -2.18 11.33 7.47
CA ILE A 80 -3.59 11.03 7.76
C ILE A 80 -3.83 11.43 9.22
N PRO A 81 -4.76 12.37 9.49
CA PRO A 81 -4.99 12.87 10.83
C PRO A 81 -5.64 11.81 11.71
N ALA A 82 -5.28 11.77 12.99
CA ALA A 82 -5.82 10.83 13.97
C ALA A 82 -7.35 10.87 14.06
N SER A 83 -7.99 12.02 13.77
CA SER A 83 -9.45 12.16 13.76
C SER A 83 -10.12 11.33 12.66
N GLU A 84 -9.53 11.28 11.47
CA GLU A 84 -10.06 10.50 10.33
C GLU A 84 -9.90 9.01 10.60
N VAL A 85 -8.77 8.61 11.19
CA VAL A 85 -8.54 7.23 11.63
C VAL A 85 -9.58 6.82 12.68
N ALA A 86 -9.84 7.67 13.68
CA ALA A 86 -10.82 7.42 14.72
C ALA A 86 -12.24 7.23 14.18
N GLU A 87 -12.66 8.05 13.22
CA GLU A 87 -13.96 7.96 12.57
C GLU A 87 -14.11 6.65 11.78
N ASN A 88 -13.09 6.29 10.99
CA ASN A 88 -13.12 5.08 10.19
C ASN A 88 -13.15 3.82 11.07
N GLU A 89 -12.41 3.81 12.18
CA GLU A 89 -12.43 2.72 13.14
C GLU A 89 -13.73 2.63 13.94
N ALA A 90 -14.33 3.77 14.31
CA ALA A 90 -15.65 3.80 14.93
C ALA A 90 -16.71 3.16 14.02
N ARG A 91 -16.71 3.52 12.72
CA ARG A 91 -17.59 2.93 11.71
C ARG A 91 -17.39 1.41 11.59
N LEU A 92 -16.15 0.92 11.62
CA LEU A 92 -15.85 -0.52 11.60
C LEU A 92 -16.35 -1.24 12.87
N ARG A 93 -16.29 -0.58 14.02
CA ARG A 93 -16.79 -1.14 15.29
C ARG A 93 -18.31 -1.25 15.27
N GLU A 94 -19.01 -0.22 14.79
CA GLU A 94 -20.47 -0.23 14.63
C GLU A 94 -20.93 -1.35 13.67
N ALA A 95 -20.25 -1.50 12.53
CA ALA A 95 -20.54 -2.56 11.58
C ALA A 95 -20.43 -3.95 12.22
N ARG A 96 -19.38 -4.20 13.02
CA ARG A 96 -19.25 -5.46 13.78
C ARG A 96 -20.38 -5.67 14.78
N ILE A 97 -20.73 -4.63 15.55
CA ILE A 97 -21.78 -4.75 16.58
C ILE A 97 -23.07 -5.21 15.91
N LYS A 98 -23.43 -4.59 14.79
CA LYS A 98 -24.60 -4.97 13.99
C LYS A 98 -24.53 -6.40 13.48
N GLU A 99 -23.37 -6.87 13.01
CA GLU A 99 -23.17 -8.26 12.60
C GLU A 99 -23.35 -9.24 13.76
N ARG A 100 -22.79 -8.93 14.93
CA ARG A 100 -22.95 -9.76 16.14
C ARG A 100 -24.40 -9.83 16.59
N GLU A 101 -25.11 -8.70 16.56
CA GLU A 101 -26.54 -8.63 16.88
C GLU A 101 -27.35 -9.49 15.90
N ALA A 102 -27.11 -9.38 14.59
CA ALA A 102 -27.79 -10.18 13.58
C ALA A 102 -27.56 -11.70 13.77
N VAL A 103 -26.31 -12.12 14.01
CA VAL A 103 -25.99 -13.54 14.27
C VAL A 103 -26.64 -14.04 15.55
N SER A 104 -26.73 -13.21 16.59
CA SER A 104 -27.40 -13.58 17.85
C SER A 104 -28.92 -13.72 17.74
N HIS A 105 -29.53 -13.10 16.71
CA HIS A 105 -30.96 -13.21 16.44
C HIS A 105 -31.30 -14.41 15.54
N GLU A 106 -30.34 -14.94 14.78
CA GLU A 106 -30.52 -16.13 13.93
C GLU A 106 -30.26 -17.46 14.66
N SER A 107 -29.53 -17.44 15.78
CA SER A 107 -29.22 -18.61 16.63
C SER A 107 -30.25 -18.88 17.72
#